data_AF-A0A7C5WI68-F1
#
_entry.id   AF-A0A7C5WI68-F1
#
_cell.length_a   1.000
_cell.length_b   1.000
_cell.length_c   1.000
_cell.angle_alpha   90.00
_cell.angle_beta   90.00
_cell.angle_gamma   90.00
#
_symmetry.space_group_name_H-M   'P 1'
#
loop_
_entity.id
_entity.type
_entity.pdbx_description
1 polymer ?
#
loop_
_entity_poly.entity_id
_entity_poly.type
_entity_poly.pdbx_seq_one_letter_code
_entity_poly.pdbx_strand_id
1 'polypeptide(L)'
;MPGSEKSSRWLRDGVTALGGAVFLAACVGLARADLETIGAVVVCLLLIALLGRLSLRMPRRGVVLSVSEPLVFGVLLFIGPLPAVFLAGLDGMISSARHTRRLRLRLANGAMMCLSIGIAGLVFETLAPAGFRADATHAESLATATMLACLAFFGVNSGLVSLGEAMTKGRRLFDAWRETTWTLLSYSFSAGTALLAWMFHARWGNLALAVGVPALAVVYFVVWTRFEKIAGQERHHAELQNLHQRTMEAFALAIDSRHPRARGHARRVQAYTDEIARRLIATTADPDIRQLGSAWLASLSAAALLHDIGKLGVPDQLLSKCLGELSEGELDRLRRHP
;
A
#
# COMPACT_ATOMS: atom_id res chain seq x y z
N MET A 1 20.57 -3.57 -20.35
CA MET A 1 21.34 -4.70 -20.92
C MET A 1 20.39 -5.63 -21.68
N PRO A 2 20.62 -5.93 -22.97
CA PRO A 2 19.71 -6.72 -23.82
C PRO A 2 19.50 -8.18 -23.39
N GLY A 3 20.32 -8.71 -22.47
CA GLY A 3 20.15 -10.05 -21.89
C GLY A 3 19.00 -10.18 -20.88
N SER A 4 18.61 -9.09 -20.20
CA SER A 4 17.60 -9.14 -19.13
C SER A 4 16.17 -9.34 -19.67
N GLU A 5 15.85 -8.75 -20.84
CA GLU A 5 14.55 -8.93 -21.47
C GLU A 5 14.31 -10.35 -21.99
N LYS A 6 15.33 -10.98 -22.61
CA LYS A 6 15.23 -12.38 -23.06
C LYS A 6 15.03 -13.31 -21.88
N SER A 7 15.84 -13.17 -20.83
CA SER A 7 15.75 -14.01 -19.63
C SER A 7 14.39 -13.89 -18.94
N SER A 8 13.86 -12.67 -18.81
CA SER A 8 12.51 -12.42 -18.27
C SER A 8 11.38 -13.00 -19.14
N ARG A 9 11.57 -13.13 -20.45
CA ARG A 9 10.59 -13.76 -21.35
C ARG A 9 10.57 -15.28 -21.15
N TRP A 10 11.74 -15.92 -21.07
CA TRP A 10 11.83 -17.36 -20.81
C TRP A 10 11.19 -17.77 -19.49
N LEU A 11 11.44 -17.01 -18.41
CA LEU A 11 10.78 -17.26 -17.13
C LEU A 11 9.26 -17.21 -17.27
N ARG A 12 8.74 -16.15 -17.89
CA ARG A 12 7.28 -15.98 -18.07
C ARG A 12 6.68 -17.10 -18.90
N ASP A 13 7.35 -17.52 -19.96
CA ASP A 13 6.84 -18.60 -20.82
C ASP A 13 6.87 -19.95 -20.10
N GLY A 14 7.93 -20.24 -19.33
CA GLY A 14 8.02 -21.44 -18.50
C GLY A 14 6.92 -21.48 -17.42
N VAL A 15 6.72 -20.37 -16.71
CA VAL A 15 5.64 -20.23 -15.71
C VAL A 15 4.27 -20.39 -16.36
N THR A 16 4.07 -19.79 -17.54
CA THR A 16 2.80 -19.89 -18.27
C THR A 16 2.52 -21.33 -18.72
N ALA A 17 3.53 -22.04 -19.20
CA ALA A 17 3.40 -23.43 -19.63
C ALA A 17 3.08 -24.36 -18.45
N LEU A 18 3.84 -24.26 -17.36
CA LEU A 18 3.63 -25.10 -16.18
C LEU A 18 2.28 -24.81 -15.51
N GLY A 19 1.95 -23.53 -15.30
CA GLY A 19 0.66 -23.16 -14.72
C GLY A 19 -0.51 -23.47 -15.65
N GLY A 20 -0.32 -23.40 -16.97
CA GLY A 20 -1.30 -23.85 -17.95
C GLY A 20 -1.58 -25.34 -17.87
N ALA A 21 -0.56 -26.18 -17.67
CA ALA A 21 -0.75 -27.62 -17.46
C ALA A 21 -1.52 -27.91 -16.17
N VAL A 22 -1.21 -27.20 -15.08
CA VAL A 22 -1.94 -27.28 -13.80
C VAL A 22 -3.41 -26.84 -13.96
N PHE A 23 -3.65 -25.76 -14.72
CA PHE A 23 -5.02 -25.32 -15.04
C PHE A 23 -5.79 -26.35 -15.87
N LEU A 24 -5.16 -26.99 -16.85
CA LEU A 24 -5.78 -28.05 -17.65
C LEU A 24 -6.14 -29.26 -16.79
N ALA A 25 -5.25 -29.67 -15.86
CA ALA A 25 -5.56 -30.73 -14.90
C ALA A 25 -6.78 -30.37 -14.03
N ALA A 26 -6.87 -29.11 -13.59
CA ALA A 26 -8.04 -28.61 -12.87
C ALA A 26 -9.32 -28.63 -13.71
N CYS A 27 -9.25 -28.28 -15.01
CA CYS A 27 -10.39 -28.38 -15.93
C CYS A 27 -10.88 -29.82 -16.09
N VAL A 28 -9.95 -30.78 -16.25
CA VAL A 28 -10.28 -32.22 -16.35
C VAL A 28 -10.91 -32.73 -15.05
N GLY A 29 -10.40 -32.30 -13.90
CA GLY A 29 -11.00 -32.60 -12.60
C GLY A 29 -12.42 -32.05 -12.48
N LEU A 30 -12.63 -30.79 -12.88
CA LEU A 30 -13.94 -30.15 -12.81
C LEU A 30 -14.95 -30.75 -13.80
N ALA A 31 -14.50 -31.22 -14.97
CA ALA A 31 -15.35 -31.91 -15.94
C ALA A 31 -15.90 -33.25 -15.43
N ARG A 32 -15.27 -33.82 -14.39
CA ARG A 32 -15.72 -35.04 -13.71
C ARG A 32 -16.42 -34.76 -12.38
N ALA A 33 -16.53 -33.49 -12.00
CA ALA A 33 -17.17 -33.11 -10.76
C ALA A 33 -18.70 -33.17 -10.89
N ASP A 34 -19.36 -33.29 -9.75
CA ASP A 34 -20.81 -33.21 -9.64
C ASP A 34 -21.33 -31.79 -9.90
N LEU A 35 -22.64 -31.68 -10.12
CA LEU A 35 -23.28 -30.42 -10.48
C LEU A 35 -23.20 -29.37 -9.35
N GLU A 36 -23.17 -29.80 -8.09
CA GLU A 36 -23.08 -28.88 -6.95
C GLU A 36 -21.71 -28.22 -6.90
N THR A 37 -20.64 -29.02 -7.08
CA THR A 37 -19.27 -28.50 -7.21
C THR A 37 -19.15 -27.49 -8.35
N ILE A 38 -19.66 -27.82 -9.54
CA ILE A 38 -19.63 -26.92 -10.70
C ILE A 38 -20.42 -25.63 -10.40
N GLY A 39 -21.61 -25.75 -9.83
CA GLY A 39 -22.46 -24.63 -9.45
C GLY A 39 -21.77 -23.70 -8.45
N ALA A 40 -21.13 -24.25 -7.42
CA ALA A 40 -20.40 -23.48 -6.42
C ALA A 40 -19.23 -22.70 -7.02
N VAL A 41 -18.44 -23.33 -7.90
CA VAL A 41 -17.34 -22.65 -8.63
C VAL A 41 -17.87 -21.50 -9.49
N VAL A 42 -18.99 -21.71 -10.21
CA VAL A 42 -19.63 -20.65 -11.02
C VAL A 42 -20.10 -19.50 -10.15
N VAL A 43 -20.74 -19.77 -9.00
CA VAL A 43 -21.15 -18.72 -8.05
C VAL A 43 -19.95 -17.93 -7.54
N CYS A 44 -18.87 -18.61 -7.14
CA CYS A 44 -17.63 -17.94 -6.73
C CYS A 44 -17.04 -17.09 -7.85
N LEU A 45 -17.04 -17.56 -9.10
CA LEU A 45 -16.59 -16.77 -10.26
C LEU A 45 -17.42 -15.51 -10.49
N LEU A 46 -18.75 -15.61 -10.36
CA LEU A 46 -19.65 -14.46 -10.47
C LEU A 46 -19.40 -13.46 -9.35
N LEU A 47 -19.18 -13.94 -8.12
CA LEU A 47 -18.81 -13.09 -6.99
C LEU A 47 -17.46 -12.42 -7.21
N ILE A 48 -16.45 -13.12 -7.73
CA ILE A 48 -15.15 -12.52 -8.08
C ILE A 48 -15.32 -11.46 -9.17
N ALA A 49 -16.14 -11.69 -10.19
CA ALA A 49 -16.40 -10.71 -11.24
C ALA A 49 -17.12 -9.46 -10.70
N LEU A 50 -18.03 -9.62 -9.74
CA LEU A 50 -18.77 -8.54 -9.08
C LEU A 50 -17.87 -7.76 -8.11
N LEU A 51 -17.26 -8.47 -7.15
CA LEU A 51 -16.39 -7.91 -6.11
C LEU A 51 -15.08 -7.35 -6.67
N GLY A 52 -14.61 -7.88 -7.80
CA GLY A 52 -13.43 -7.38 -8.50
C GLY A 52 -13.58 -5.94 -9.02
N ARG A 53 -14.79 -5.38 -9.06
CA ARG A 53 -15.03 -3.95 -9.32
C ARG A 53 -14.69 -3.06 -8.11
N LEU A 54 -14.64 -3.65 -6.93
CA LEU A 54 -14.34 -3.01 -5.65
C LEU A 54 -12.88 -3.21 -5.26
N SER A 55 -11.93 -3.19 -6.19
CA SER A 55 -10.51 -3.38 -5.86
C SER A 55 -9.92 -2.10 -5.24
N LEU A 56 -9.46 -2.18 -3.99
CA LEU A 56 -8.83 -1.06 -3.26
C LEU A 56 -7.52 -0.70 -3.94
N ARG A 57 -7.26 0.57 -4.25
CA ARG A 57 -5.91 1.03 -4.67
C ARG A 57 -5.33 1.89 -3.57
N MET A 58 -4.28 1.41 -2.92
CA MET A 58 -3.61 2.14 -1.84
C MET A 58 -2.70 3.25 -2.38
N PRO A 59 -2.80 4.49 -1.84
CA PRO A 59 -2.07 5.66 -2.37
C PRO A 59 -0.55 5.62 -2.20
N ARG A 60 -0.04 5.08 -1.08
CA ARG A 60 1.40 5.18 -0.75
C ARG A 60 2.30 4.13 -1.40
N ARG A 61 1.75 3.00 -1.87
CA ARG A 61 2.52 1.86 -2.41
C ARG A 61 1.86 1.09 -3.56
N GLY A 62 0.72 1.56 -4.09
CA GLY A 62 0.01 0.87 -5.18
C GLY A 62 -0.56 -0.50 -4.79
N VAL A 63 -0.78 -0.72 -3.48
CA VAL A 63 -1.29 -1.97 -2.93
C VAL A 63 -2.76 -2.18 -3.30
N VAL A 64 -3.07 -3.36 -3.86
CA VAL A 64 -4.44 -3.81 -4.09
C VAL A 64 -4.72 -4.99 -3.17
N LEU A 65 -5.57 -4.79 -2.16
CA LEU A 65 -6.08 -5.90 -1.34
C LEU A 65 -7.12 -6.63 -2.19
N SER A 66 -6.85 -7.88 -2.59
CA SER A 66 -7.79 -8.61 -3.44
C SER A 66 -8.93 -9.18 -2.62
N VAL A 67 -10.16 -8.73 -2.89
CA VAL A 67 -11.38 -9.21 -2.22
C VAL A 67 -11.72 -10.65 -2.59
N SER A 68 -11.10 -11.18 -3.65
CA SER A 68 -11.35 -12.51 -4.21
C SER A 68 -10.55 -13.63 -3.56
N GLU A 69 -9.43 -13.33 -2.88
CA GLU A 69 -8.54 -14.34 -2.28
C GLU A 69 -9.23 -15.21 -1.21
N PRO A 70 -10.08 -14.68 -0.32
CA PRO A 70 -10.88 -15.50 0.60
C PRO A 70 -11.75 -16.54 -0.11
N LEU A 71 -12.28 -16.22 -1.30
CA LEU A 71 -13.11 -17.16 -2.07
C LEU A 71 -12.28 -18.32 -2.62
N VAL A 72 -11.04 -18.06 -3.04
CA VAL A 72 -10.12 -19.10 -3.50
C VAL A 72 -9.76 -20.06 -2.37
N PHE A 73 -9.37 -19.54 -1.19
CA PHE A 73 -9.13 -20.38 -0.01
C PHE A 73 -10.42 -21.07 0.48
N GLY A 74 -11.58 -20.42 0.35
CA GLY A 74 -12.87 -21.02 0.64
C GLY A 74 -13.11 -22.26 -0.23
N VAL A 75 -12.96 -22.14 -1.54
CA VAL A 75 -13.11 -23.29 -2.45
C VAL A 75 -12.12 -24.41 -2.12
N LEU A 76 -10.89 -24.09 -1.71
CA LEU A 76 -9.93 -25.09 -1.26
C LEU A 76 -10.44 -25.87 -0.03
N LEU A 77 -10.96 -25.17 0.98
CA LEU A 77 -11.47 -25.77 2.21
C LEU A 77 -12.75 -26.58 1.99
N PHE A 78 -13.74 -25.98 1.33
CA PHE A 78 -15.07 -26.55 1.18
C PHE A 78 -15.14 -27.65 0.11
N ILE A 79 -14.41 -27.49 -0.99
CA ILE A 79 -14.56 -28.36 -2.18
C ILE A 79 -13.26 -29.14 -2.45
N GLY A 80 -12.14 -28.45 -2.58
CA GLY A 80 -10.84 -29.06 -2.79
C GLY A 80 -9.90 -28.29 -3.72
N PRO A 81 -8.68 -28.81 -3.93
CA PRO A 81 -7.63 -28.06 -4.60
C PRO A 81 -7.86 -27.89 -6.10
N LEU A 82 -8.39 -28.90 -6.82
CA LEU A 82 -8.58 -28.77 -8.27
C LEU A 82 -9.58 -27.64 -8.61
N PRO A 83 -10.77 -27.54 -7.99
CA PRO A 83 -11.66 -26.40 -8.18
C PRO A 83 -11.02 -25.06 -7.76
N ALA A 84 -10.23 -25.04 -6.69
CA ALA A 84 -9.54 -23.84 -6.23
C ALA A 84 -8.47 -23.36 -7.23
N VAL A 85 -7.73 -24.29 -7.85
CA VAL A 85 -6.77 -24.04 -8.94
C VAL A 85 -7.45 -23.40 -10.13
N PHE A 86 -8.59 -23.95 -10.55
CA PHE A 86 -9.36 -23.40 -11.65
C PHE A 86 -9.83 -21.97 -11.34
N LEU A 87 -10.42 -21.77 -10.15
CA LEU A 87 -10.93 -20.47 -9.71
C LEU A 87 -9.81 -19.42 -9.64
N ALA A 88 -8.66 -19.75 -9.06
CA ALA A 88 -7.53 -18.84 -8.92
C ALA A 88 -6.92 -18.45 -10.28
N GLY A 89 -6.84 -19.39 -11.22
CA GLY A 89 -6.35 -19.11 -12.57
C GLY A 89 -7.21 -18.08 -13.30
N LEU A 90 -8.54 -18.28 -13.25
CA LEU A 90 -9.49 -17.33 -13.83
C LEU A 90 -9.47 -15.98 -13.11
N ASP A 91 -9.44 -15.96 -11.77
CA ASP A 91 -9.32 -14.71 -11.02
C ASP A 91 -8.05 -13.95 -11.41
N GLY A 92 -6.89 -14.63 -11.47
CA GLY A 92 -5.64 -14.02 -11.91
C GLY A 92 -5.74 -13.38 -13.31
N MET A 93 -6.43 -14.04 -14.25
CA MET A 93 -6.66 -13.53 -15.60
C MET A 93 -7.65 -12.36 -15.67
N ILE A 94 -8.73 -12.43 -14.88
CA ILE A 94 -9.78 -11.39 -14.80
C ILE A 94 -9.23 -10.16 -14.11
N SER A 95 -8.60 -10.34 -12.95
CA SER A 95 -8.00 -9.26 -12.17
C SER A 95 -6.88 -8.56 -12.94
N SER A 96 -6.07 -9.29 -13.72
CA SER A 96 -5.05 -8.69 -14.59
C SER A 96 -5.63 -7.89 -15.77
N ALA A 97 -6.85 -8.21 -16.23
CA ALA A 97 -7.49 -7.51 -17.35
C ALA A 97 -7.71 -6.02 -17.06
N ARG A 98 -7.83 -5.65 -15.79
CA ARG A 98 -8.03 -4.26 -15.33
C ARG A 98 -6.78 -3.40 -15.46
N HIS A 99 -5.61 -4.03 -15.54
CA HIS A 99 -4.31 -3.33 -15.52
C HIS A 99 -3.54 -3.45 -16.83
N THR A 100 -3.80 -4.49 -17.63
CA THR A 100 -3.13 -4.67 -18.91
C THR A 100 -4.05 -5.28 -19.96
N ARG A 101 -3.95 -4.77 -21.19
CA ARG A 101 -4.61 -5.35 -22.37
C ARG A 101 -3.82 -6.51 -22.98
N ARG A 102 -2.57 -6.75 -22.54
CA ARG A 102 -1.70 -7.78 -23.11
C ARG A 102 -2.12 -9.17 -22.63
N LEU A 103 -2.72 -9.96 -23.51
CA LEU A 103 -3.19 -11.32 -23.20
C LEU A 103 -2.09 -12.20 -22.58
N ARG A 104 -0.87 -12.16 -23.12
CA ARG A 104 0.26 -12.94 -22.61
C ARG A 104 0.58 -12.65 -21.13
N LEU A 105 0.43 -11.40 -20.68
CA LEU A 105 0.64 -11.07 -19.26
C LEU A 105 -0.52 -11.55 -18.38
N ARG A 106 -1.74 -11.51 -18.90
CA ARG A 106 -2.92 -12.03 -18.19
C ARG A 106 -2.82 -13.55 -18.00
N LEU A 107 -2.42 -14.28 -19.04
CA LEU A 107 -2.19 -15.71 -18.99
C LEU A 107 -1.04 -16.07 -18.05
N ALA A 108 0.08 -15.33 -18.09
CA ALA A 108 1.18 -15.55 -17.17
C ALA A 108 0.76 -15.34 -15.70
N ASN A 109 -0.03 -14.30 -15.40
CA ASN A 109 -0.55 -14.06 -14.05
C ASN A 109 -1.54 -15.13 -13.60
N GLY A 110 -2.46 -15.56 -14.45
CA GLY A 110 -3.34 -16.70 -14.16
C GLY A 110 -2.56 -17.98 -13.89
N ALA A 111 -1.56 -18.27 -14.72
CA ALA A 111 -0.70 -19.43 -14.55
C ALA A 111 0.12 -19.38 -13.25
N MET A 112 0.63 -18.20 -12.85
CA MET A 112 1.25 -18.02 -11.53
C MET A 112 0.28 -18.38 -10.41
N MET A 113 -0.95 -17.87 -10.46
CA MET A 113 -1.97 -18.17 -9.45
C MET A 113 -2.29 -19.68 -9.39
N CYS A 114 -2.39 -20.36 -10.54
CA CYS A 114 -2.59 -21.82 -10.59
C CYS A 114 -1.44 -22.58 -9.91
N LEU A 115 -0.19 -22.19 -10.14
CA LEU A 115 0.97 -22.82 -9.49
C LEU A 115 0.96 -22.58 -7.98
N SER A 116 0.73 -21.34 -7.57
CA SER A 116 0.73 -20.97 -6.16
C SER A 116 -0.35 -21.70 -5.38
N ILE A 117 -1.60 -21.74 -5.89
CA ILE A 117 -2.68 -22.44 -5.21
C ILE A 117 -2.57 -23.96 -5.38
N GLY A 118 -1.99 -24.45 -6.47
CA GLY A 118 -1.72 -25.88 -6.67
C GLY A 118 -0.75 -26.42 -5.63
N ILE A 119 0.37 -25.72 -5.39
CA ILE A 119 1.33 -26.07 -4.34
C ILE A 119 0.70 -25.93 -2.96
N ALA A 120 -0.05 -24.85 -2.70
CA ALA A 120 -0.78 -24.68 -1.46
C ALA A 120 -1.81 -25.81 -1.23
N GLY A 121 -2.49 -26.25 -2.27
CA GLY A 121 -3.43 -27.35 -2.25
C GLY A 121 -2.77 -28.69 -1.89
N LEU A 122 -1.59 -28.98 -2.43
CA LEU A 122 -0.80 -30.17 -2.06
C LEU A 122 -0.36 -30.14 -0.59
N VAL A 123 0.09 -28.97 -0.11
CA VAL A 123 0.43 -28.79 1.31
C VAL A 123 -0.82 -28.95 2.19
N PHE A 124 -1.95 -28.41 1.75
CA PHE A 124 -3.21 -28.54 2.46
C PHE A 124 -3.67 -30.00 2.53
N GLU A 125 -3.71 -30.74 1.42
CA GLU A 125 -4.17 -32.13 1.39
C GLU A 125 -3.28 -33.08 2.20
N THR A 126 -1.98 -32.81 2.30
CA THR A 126 -1.06 -33.65 3.10
C THR A 126 -1.20 -33.42 4.60
N LEU A 127 -1.67 -32.24 5.03
CA LEU A 127 -1.73 -31.84 6.43
C LEU A 127 -3.16 -31.78 6.98
N ALA A 128 -4.17 -31.65 6.12
CA ALA A 128 -5.56 -31.55 6.52
C ALA A 128 -6.02 -32.89 7.14
N PRO A 129 -6.70 -32.84 8.30
CA PRO A 129 -7.15 -34.06 8.97
C PRO A 129 -8.18 -34.80 8.11
N ALA A 130 -8.09 -36.13 8.08
CA ALA A 130 -9.03 -36.96 7.33
C ALA A 130 -10.46 -36.73 7.84
N GLY A 131 -11.42 -36.57 6.92
CA GLY A 131 -12.82 -36.36 7.29
C GLY A 131 -13.12 -34.99 7.88
N PHE A 132 -12.21 -34.01 7.84
CA PHE A 132 -12.45 -32.67 8.40
C PHE A 132 -13.76 -32.06 7.93
N ARG A 133 -14.16 -32.28 6.67
CA ARG A 133 -15.41 -31.76 6.09
C ARG A 133 -16.69 -32.33 6.70
N ALA A 134 -16.61 -33.45 7.43
CA ALA A 134 -17.75 -34.09 8.06
C ALA A 134 -18.01 -33.58 9.49
N ASP A 135 -16.97 -33.20 10.23
CA ASP A 135 -17.09 -32.73 11.62
C ASP A 135 -15.97 -31.76 12.01
N ALA A 136 -16.28 -30.80 12.88
CA ALA A 136 -15.41 -29.72 13.33
C ALA A 136 -14.42 -30.12 14.44
N THR A 137 -14.34 -31.42 14.80
CA THR A 137 -13.52 -31.94 15.90
C THR A 137 -12.02 -31.66 15.76
N HIS A 138 -11.53 -31.42 14.55
CA HIS A 138 -10.11 -31.20 14.26
C HIS A 138 -9.74 -29.76 13.87
N ALA A 139 -10.52 -28.77 14.34
CA ALA A 139 -10.39 -27.35 13.96
C ALA A 139 -8.95 -26.79 14.08
N GLU A 140 -8.20 -27.15 15.13
CA GLU A 140 -6.83 -26.65 15.34
C GLU A 140 -5.83 -27.17 14.29
N SER A 141 -5.91 -28.47 13.96
CA SER A 141 -5.06 -29.07 12.92
C SER A 141 -5.43 -28.55 11.53
N LEU A 142 -6.72 -28.32 11.27
CA LEU A 142 -7.17 -27.67 10.03
C LEU A 142 -6.67 -26.22 9.94
N ALA A 143 -6.68 -25.46 11.05
CA ALA A 143 -6.14 -24.12 11.09
C ALA A 143 -4.65 -24.10 10.73
N THR A 144 -3.90 -25.06 11.28
CA THR A 144 -2.48 -25.25 11.00
C THR A 144 -2.23 -25.59 9.54
N ALA A 145 -2.96 -26.56 8.97
CA ALA A 145 -2.88 -26.93 7.57
C ALA A 145 -3.19 -25.74 6.64
N THR A 146 -4.22 -24.96 6.97
CA THR A 146 -4.64 -23.78 6.21
C THR A 146 -3.57 -22.68 6.23
N MET A 147 -2.95 -22.43 7.39
CA MET A 147 -1.90 -21.41 7.51
C MET A 147 -0.61 -21.84 6.81
N LEU A 148 -0.25 -23.12 6.86
CA LEU A 148 0.90 -23.65 6.12
C LEU A 148 0.67 -23.64 4.61
N ALA A 149 -0.54 -23.94 4.14
CA ALA A 149 -0.94 -23.75 2.75
C ALA A 149 -0.87 -22.28 2.33
N CYS A 150 -1.29 -21.35 3.19
CA CYS A 150 -1.15 -19.91 2.96
C CYS A 150 0.32 -19.48 2.84
N LEU A 151 1.21 -20.01 3.69
CA LEU A 151 2.65 -19.74 3.61
C LEU A 151 3.26 -20.29 2.31
N ALA A 152 2.85 -21.48 1.88
CA ALA A 152 3.26 -22.06 0.61
C ALA A 152 2.77 -21.22 -0.58
N PHE A 153 1.50 -20.81 -0.57
CA PHE A 153 0.92 -19.89 -1.55
C PHE A 153 1.73 -18.59 -1.63
N PHE A 154 1.97 -17.95 -0.48
CA PHE A 154 2.76 -16.72 -0.40
C PHE A 154 4.15 -16.94 -0.98
N GLY A 155 4.89 -17.94 -0.52
CA GLY A 155 6.25 -18.21 -0.96
C GLY A 155 6.37 -18.37 -2.48
N VAL A 156 5.45 -19.13 -3.08
CA VAL A 156 5.43 -19.35 -4.54
C VAL A 156 5.00 -18.07 -5.27
N ASN A 157 3.88 -17.45 -4.88
CA ASN A 157 3.35 -16.28 -5.59
C ASN A 157 4.28 -15.07 -5.50
N SER A 158 4.65 -14.70 -4.27
CA SER A 158 5.58 -13.59 -3.99
C SER A 158 6.96 -13.86 -4.59
N GLY A 159 7.45 -15.10 -4.52
CA GLY A 159 8.73 -15.51 -5.12
C GLY A 159 8.74 -15.32 -6.63
N LEU A 160 7.70 -15.79 -7.34
CA LEU A 160 7.58 -15.66 -8.80
C LEU A 160 7.44 -14.19 -9.23
N VAL A 161 6.64 -13.39 -8.53
CA VAL A 161 6.49 -11.95 -8.78
C VAL A 161 7.83 -11.23 -8.58
N SER A 162 8.51 -11.50 -7.47
CA SER A 162 9.79 -10.85 -7.12
C SER A 162 10.91 -11.26 -8.07
N LEU A 163 10.92 -12.51 -8.52
CA LEU A 163 11.85 -12.99 -9.54
C LEU A 163 11.61 -12.29 -10.88
N GLY A 164 10.35 -12.17 -11.30
CA GLY A 164 9.98 -11.41 -12.50
C GLY A 164 10.42 -9.95 -12.44
N GLU A 165 10.26 -9.29 -11.29
CA GLU A 165 10.70 -7.92 -11.08
C GLU A 165 12.24 -7.80 -11.07
N ALA A 166 12.93 -8.67 -10.35
CA ALA A 166 14.39 -8.67 -10.27
C ALA A 166 15.04 -8.81 -11.66
N MET A 167 14.50 -9.72 -12.49
CA MET A 167 14.99 -9.94 -13.85
C MET A 167 14.67 -8.79 -14.81
N THR A 168 13.56 -8.08 -14.62
CA THR A 168 13.18 -6.96 -15.50
C THR A 168 13.87 -5.66 -15.12
N LYS A 169 13.95 -5.34 -13.83
CA LYS A 169 14.54 -4.09 -13.31
C LYS A 169 16.02 -4.19 -12.94
N GLY A 170 16.62 -5.38 -13.02
CA GLY A 170 18.03 -5.60 -12.65
C GLY A 170 18.33 -5.41 -11.16
N ARG A 171 17.32 -5.59 -10.29
CA ARG A 171 17.45 -5.46 -8.83
C ARG A 171 17.85 -6.80 -8.21
N ARG A 172 18.41 -6.76 -7.00
CA ARG A 172 18.65 -7.98 -6.21
C ARG A 172 17.31 -8.64 -5.85
N LEU A 173 17.21 -9.95 -6.02
CA LEU A 173 15.98 -10.71 -5.74
C LEU A 173 15.47 -10.48 -4.32
N PHE A 174 16.36 -10.47 -3.34
CA PHE A 174 16.00 -10.27 -1.94
C PHE A 174 15.36 -8.91 -1.68
N ASP A 175 15.84 -7.84 -2.33
CA ASP A 175 15.26 -6.50 -2.17
C ASP A 175 13.85 -6.43 -2.78
N ALA A 176 13.65 -7.04 -3.96
CA ALA A 176 12.32 -7.16 -4.57
C ALA A 176 11.38 -8.02 -3.71
N TRP A 177 11.87 -9.13 -3.15
CA TRP A 177 11.07 -10.01 -2.30
C TRP A 177 10.67 -9.35 -0.99
N ARG A 178 11.60 -8.64 -0.33
CA ARG A 178 11.34 -7.86 0.88
C ARG A 178 10.18 -6.87 0.67
N GLU A 179 10.10 -6.24 -0.49
CA GLU A 179 9.01 -5.32 -0.84
C GLU A 179 7.64 -6.00 -0.99
N THR A 180 7.59 -7.32 -1.17
CA THR A 180 6.33 -8.08 -1.26
C THR A 180 5.93 -8.76 0.06
N THR A 181 6.77 -8.76 1.09
CA THR A 181 6.50 -9.43 2.39
C THR A 181 5.23 -8.95 3.10
N TRP A 182 4.81 -7.71 2.88
CA TRP A 182 3.55 -7.20 3.43
C TRP A 182 2.33 -7.95 2.89
N THR A 183 2.42 -8.58 1.70
CA THR A 183 1.32 -9.38 1.13
C THR A 183 1.02 -10.62 1.95
N LEU A 184 1.99 -11.13 2.73
CA LEU A 184 1.79 -12.24 3.65
C LEU A 184 0.65 -11.96 4.62
N LEU A 185 0.60 -10.76 5.19
CA LEU A 185 -0.46 -10.38 6.13
C LEU A 185 -1.85 -10.38 5.46
N SER A 186 -1.94 -9.93 4.21
CA SER A 186 -3.18 -9.97 3.41
C SER A 186 -3.64 -11.40 3.15
N TYR A 187 -2.71 -12.29 2.78
CA TYR A 187 -3.02 -13.69 2.55
C TYR A 187 -3.40 -14.42 3.83
N SER A 188 -2.73 -14.14 4.96
CA SER A 188 -3.08 -14.70 6.26
C SER A 188 -4.49 -14.28 6.69
N PHE A 189 -4.89 -13.02 6.46
CA PHE A 189 -6.25 -12.58 6.72
C PHE A 189 -7.24 -13.33 5.81
N SER A 190 -6.94 -13.47 4.52
CA SER A 190 -7.80 -14.18 3.57
C SER A 190 -7.99 -15.66 3.94
N ALA A 191 -6.91 -16.37 4.24
CA ALA A 191 -6.93 -17.75 4.69
C ALA A 191 -7.70 -17.90 6.02
N GLY A 192 -7.50 -16.96 6.96
CA GLY A 192 -8.23 -16.91 8.23
C GLY A 192 -9.72 -16.68 8.04
N THR A 193 -10.13 -15.79 7.13
CA THR A 193 -11.56 -15.57 6.83
C THR A 193 -12.23 -16.80 6.21
N ALA A 194 -11.54 -17.51 5.31
CA ALA A 194 -12.02 -18.75 4.73
C ALA A 194 -12.16 -19.85 5.79
N LEU A 195 -11.17 -19.97 6.69
CA LEU A 195 -11.21 -20.92 7.80
C LEU A 195 -12.36 -20.62 8.76
N LEU A 196 -12.56 -19.35 9.14
CA LEU A 196 -13.68 -18.95 9.98
C LEU A 196 -15.02 -19.29 9.31
N ALA A 197 -15.20 -18.96 8.03
CA ALA A 197 -16.40 -19.32 7.28
C ALA A 197 -16.66 -20.83 7.30
N TRP A 198 -15.60 -21.64 7.15
CA TRP A 198 -15.66 -23.09 7.27
C TRP A 198 -16.08 -23.54 8.67
N MET A 199 -15.46 -23.03 9.74
CA MET A 199 -15.79 -23.39 11.13
C MET A 199 -17.26 -23.06 11.47
N PHE A 200 -17.73 -21.91 11.01
CA PHE A 200 -19.11 -21.47 11.18
C PHE A 200 -20.09 -22.41 10.46
N HIS A 201 -19.80 -22.76 9.22
CA HIS A 201 -20.60 -23.72 8.46
C HIS A 201 -20.61 -25.10 9.12
N ALA A 202 -19.46 -25.63 9.54
CA ALA A 202 -19.38 -26.94 10.16
C ALA A 202 -20.20 -27.03 11.46
N ARG A 203 -20.27 -25.94 12.24
CA ARG A 203 -20.95 -25.93 13.54
C ARG A 203 -22.44 -25.56 13.50
N TRP A 204 -22.88 -24.78 12.50
CA TRP A 204 -24.24 -24.20 12.43
C TRP A 204 -24.93 -24.45 11.08
N GLY A 205 -24.29 -25.18 10.17
CA GLY A 205 -24.76 -25.41 8.80
C GLY A 205 -24.80 -24.14 7.95
N ASN A 206 -25.66 -24.16 6.93
CA ASN A 206 -25.75 -23.09 5.93
C ASN A 206 -26.25 -21.74 6.49
N LEU A 207 -26.92 -21.74 7.65
CA LEU A 207 -27.42 -20.52 8.30
C LEU A 207 -26.28 -19.56 8.69
N ALA A 208 -25.11 -20.09 9.04
CA ALA A 208 -23.99 -19.24 9.41
C ALA A 208 -23.35 -18.54 8.21
N LEU A 209 -23.48 -19.09 7.00
CA LEU A 209 -23.04 -18.38 5.78
C LEU A 209 -23.97 -17.20 5.47
N ALA A 210 -25.27 -17.32 5.73
CA ALA A 210 -26.25 -16.26 5.52
C ALA A 210 -26.03 -15.02 6.43
N VAL A 211 -25.39 -15.21 7.59
CA VAL A 211 -25.07 -14.12 8.54
C VAL A 211 -23.59 -13.70 8.44
N GLY A 212 -22.69 -14.68 8.31
CA GLY A 212 -21.25 -14.46 8.30
C GLY A 212 -20.74 -13.75 7.05
N VAL A 213 -21.28 -14.07 5.86
CA VAL A 213 -20.88 -13.40 4.61
C VAL A 213 -21.27 -11.92 4.61
N PRO A 214 -22.51 -11.52 4.96
CA PRO A 214 -22.84 -10.10 5.12
C PRO A 214 -22.02 -9.40 6.21
N ALA A 215 -21.77 -10.05 7.35
CA ALA A 215 -20.97 -9.45 8.42
C ALA A 215 -19.52 -9.17 7.97
N LEU A 216 -18.88 -10.12 7.29
CA LEU A 216 -17.54 -9.93 6.69
C LEU A 216 -17.56 -8.85 5.60
N ALA A 217 -18.62 -8.78 4.79
CA ALA A 217 -18.78 -7.74 3.79
C ALA A 217 -18.91 -6.33 4.43
N VAL A 218 -19.61 -6.22 5.56
CA VAL A 218 -19.71 -4.97 6.33
C VAL A 218 -18.36 -4.58 6.93
N VAL A 219 -17.63 -5.52 7.54
CA VAL A 219 -16.27 -5.25 8.05
C VAL A 219 -15.36 -4.80 6.91
N TYR A 220 -15.41 -5.50 5.77
CA TYR A 220 -14.66 -5.12 4.57
C TYR A 220 -15.05 -3.72 4.08
N PHE A 221 -16.34 -3.40 4.04
CA PHE A 221 -16.85 -2.08 3.64
C PHE A 221 -16.43 -0.96 4.61
N VAL A 222 -16.42 -1.22 5.92
CA VAL A 222 -15.94 -0.27 6.93
C VAL A 222 -14.44 -0.03 6.78
N VAL A 223 -13.67 -1.10 6.56
CA VAL A 223 -12.23 -1.01 6.31
C VAL A 223 -11.97 -0.25 5.00
N TRP A 224 -12.74 -0.51 3.94
CA TRP A 224 -12.71 0.22 2.68
C TRP A 224 -12.91 1.73 2.86
N THR A 225 -14.02 2.12 3.52
CA THR A 225 -14.36 3.54 3.71
C THR A 225 -13.35 4.27 4.57
N ARG A 226 -12.77 3.60 5.58
CA ARG A 226 -11.66 4.13 6.38
C ARG A 226 -10.41 4.37 5.54
N PHE A 227 -10.07 3.45 4.63
CA PHE A 227 -8.91 3.62 3.74
C PHE A 227 -9.05 4.80 2.78
N GLU A 228 -10.23 5.00 2.20
CA GLU A 228 -10.49 6.15 1.32
C GLU A 228 -10.32 7.48 2.07
N LYS A 229 -10.71 7.51 3.34
CA LYS A 229 -10.52 8.68 4.20
C LYS A 229 -9.06 8.94 4.53
N ILE A 230 -8.27 7.90 4.82
CA ILE A 230 -6.82 8.02 5.08
C ILE A 230 -6.09 8.53 3.82
N ALA A 231 -6.48 8.05 2.64
CA ALA A 231 -5.95 8.52 1.36
C ALA A 231 -6.20 10.02 1.11
N GLY A 232 -7.38 10.53 1.52
CA GLY A 232 -7.73 11.94 1.42
C GLY A 232 -6.96 12.84 2.40
N GLN A 233 -6.66 12.34 3.61
CA GLN A 233 -5.99 13.12 4.64
C GLN A 233 -4.56 13.54 4.25
N GLU A 234 -3.84 12.73 3.49
CA GLU A 234 -2.50 13.09 3.02
C GLU A 234 -2.49 14.28 2.07
N ARG A 235 -3.49 14.37 1.18
CA ARG A 235 -3.64 15.52 0.27
C ARG A 235 -3.95 16.78 1.05
N HIS A 236 -4.84 16.68 2.03
CA HIS A 236 -5.21 17.82 2.86
C HIS A 236 -4.01 18.33 3.67
N HIS A 237 -3.20 17.44 4.24
CA HIS A 237 -1.96 17.85 4.92
C HIS A 237 -0.95 18.51 3.98
N ALA A 238 -0.75 17.97 2.78
CA ALA A 238 0.17 18.56 1.80
C ALA A 238 -0.33 19.92 1.28
N GLU A 239 -1.63 20.07 1.07
CA GLU A 239 -2.26 21.35 0.69
C GLU A 239 -2.13 22.38 1.80
N LEU A 240 -2.37 22.00 3.06
CA LEU A 240 -2.18 22.89 4.22
C LEU A 240 -0.72 23.34 4.36
N GLN A 241 0.24 22.43 4.19
CA GLN A 241 1.67 22.80 4.20
C GLN A 241 2.02 23.77 3.06
N ASN A 242 1.50 23.53 1.86
CA ASN A 242 1.74 24.40 0.71
C ASN A 242 1.12 25.80 0.92
N LEU A 243 -0.13 25.86 1.41
CA LEU A 243 -0.79 27.11 1.77
C LEU A 243 -0.03 27.87 2.85
N HIS A 244 0.44 27.18 3.89
CA HIS A 244 1.24 27.79 4.94
C HIS A 244 2.54 28.39 4.40
N GLN A 245 3.26 27.65 3.56
CA GLN A 245 4.48 28.12 2.91
C GLN A 245 4.23 29.34 2.03
N ARG A 246 3.20 29.31 1.16
CA ARG A 246 2.82 30.45 0.31
C ARG A 246 2.42 31.68 1.13
N THR A 247 1.75 31.47 2.26
CA THR A 247 1.36 32.56 3.16
C THR A 247 2.59 33.20 3.80
N MET A 248 3.55 32.39 4.27
CA MET A 248 4.82 32.92 4.78
C MET A 248 5.61 33.68 3.70
N GLU A 249 5.65 33.17 2.47
CA GLU A 249 6.29 33.84 1.33
C GLU A 249 5.60 35.17 0.99
N ALA A 250 4.28 35.23 1.05
CA ALA A 250 3.52 36.46 0.84
C ALA A 250 3.83 37.51 1.92
N PHE A 251 3.93 37.11 3.19
CA PHE A 251 4.34 38.01 4.27
C PHE A 251 5.77 38.51 4.09
N ALA A 252 6.72 37.63 3.75
CA ALA A 252 8.09 38.03 3.47
C ALA A 252 8.18 39.03 2.30
N LEU A 253 7.40 38.82 1.23
CA LEU A 253 7.32 39.75 0.11
C LEU A 253 6.70 41.09 0.52
N ALA A 254 5.66 41.07 1.36
CA ALA A 254 5.03 42.29 1.87
C ALA A 254 6.01 43.11 2.73
N ILE A 255 6.76 42.46 3.62
CA ILE A 255 7.81 43.10 4.43
C ILE A 255 8.90 43.69 3.52
N ASP A 256 9.42 42.91 2.57
CA ASP A 256 10.45 43.36 1.63
C ASP A 256 9.97 44.54 0.75
N SER A 257 8.68 44.58 0.39
CA SER A 257 8.11 45.64 -0.47
C SER A 257 8.08 47.01 0.19
N ARG A 258 7.99 47.07 1.53
CA ARG A 258 7.98 48.33 2.29
C ARG A 258 9.38 48.89 2.54
N HIS A 259 10.44 48.13 2.24
CA HIS A 259 11.81 48.58 2.37
C HIS A 259 12.47 48.78 1.00
N PRO A 260 12.85 50.03 0.63
CA PRO A 260 13.40 50.38 -0.68
C PRO A 260 14.64 49.58 -1.14
N ARG A 261 15.32 48.90 -0.21
CA ARG A 261 16.57 48.13 -0.46
C ARG A 261 16.47 46.64 -0.13
N ALA A 262 15.30 46.11 0.24
CA ALA A 262 15.18 44.80 0.88
C ALA A 262 14.82 43.63 -0.05
N ARG A 263 14.74 43.79 -1.38
CA ARG A 263 14.33 42.68 -2.27
C ARG A 263 15.13 41.39 -2.01
N GLY A 264 14.44 40.36 -1.53
CA GLY A 264 15.01 39.05 -1.23
C GLY A 264 15.91 39.01 -0.01
N HIS A 265 15.91 40.04 0.85
CA HIS A 265 16.70 40.08 2.09
C HIS A 265 16.27 38.98 3.04
N ALA A 266 14.96 38.88 3.34
CA ALA A 266 14.43 37.85 4.23
C ALA A 266 14.79 36.42 3.76
N ARG A 267 14.77 36.17 2.44
CA ARG A 267 15.20 34.89 1.86
C ARG A 267 16.69 34.61 2.02
N ARG A 268 17.55 35.63 1.86
CA ARG A 268 18.99 35.47 2.09
C ARG A 268 19.29 35.19 3.56
N VAL A 269 18.64 35.92 4.48
CA VAL A 269 18.76 35.69 5.93
C VAL A 269 18.34 34.27 6.28
N GLN A 270 17.16 33.82 5.82
CA GLN A 270 16.70 32.44 5.99
C GLN A 270 17.73 31.42 5.50
N ALA A 271 18.24 31.58 4.27
CA ALA A 271 19.22 30.67 3.69
C ALA A 271 20.53 30.62 4.48
N TYR A 272 21.04 31.77 4.95
CA TYR A 272 22.23 31.83 5.79
C TYR A 272 21.98 31.18 7.16
N THR A 273 20.85 31.46 7.78
CA THR A 273 20.47 30.87 9.07
C THR A 273 20.37 29.36 8.98
N ASP A 274 19.72 28.82 7.93
CA ASP A 274 19.60 27.38 7.72
C ASP A 274 20.97 26.70 7.54
N GLU A 275 21.86 27.30 6.76
CA GLU A 275 23.20 26.75 6.51
C GLU A 275 24.08 26.79 7.77
N ILE A 276 24.04 27.91 8.50
CA ILE A 276 24.74 28.06 9.78
C ILE A 276 24.24 27.02 10.79
N ALA A 277 22.93 26.86 10.91
CA ALA A 277 22.33 25.90 11.84
C ALA A 277 22.69 24.45 11.52
N ARG A 278 22.64 24.05 10.24
CA ARG A 278 23.05 22.69 9.81
C ARG A 278 24.52 22.42 10.10
N ARG A 279 25.40 23.40 9.85
CA ARG A 279 26.83 23.26 10.15
C ARG A 279 27.07 23.14 11.64
N LEU A 280 26.44 23.97 12.46
CA LEU A 280 26.52 23.91 13.92
C LEU A 280 26.12 22.53 14.46
N ILE A 281 24.98 21.99 14.03
CA ILE A 281 24.51 20.65 14.43
C ILE A 281 25.52 19.57 14.02
N ALA A 282 26.12 19.70 12.83
CA ALA A 282 27.10 18.74 12.32
C ALA A 282 28.46 18.80 13.04
N THR A 283 28.92 19.98 13.45
CA THR A 283 30.26 20.18 14.02
C THR A 283 30.31 20.23 15.54
N THR A 284 29.17 20.45 16.21
CA THR A 284 29.14 20.61 17.67
C THR A 284 29.41 19.28 18.40
N ALA A 285 30.14 19.37 19.51
CA ALA A 285 30.31 18.27 20.46
C ALA A 285 29.16 18.21 21.50
N ASP A 286 28.33 19.25 21.55
CA ASP A 286 27.22 19.36 22.48
C ASP A 286 26.08 18.39 22.08
N PRO A 287 25.75 17.39 22.93
CA PRO A 287 24.72 16.41 22.64
C PRO A 287 23.29 17.01 22.58
N ASP A 288 23.04 18.16 23.21
CA ASP A 288 21.73 18.82 23.18
C ASP A 288 21.52 19.51 21.84
N ILE A 289 22.56 20.18 21.32
CA ILE A 289 22.52 20.82 20.00
C ILE A 289 22.48 19.76 18.89
N ARG A 290 23.19 18.64 19.05
CA ARG A 290 23.22 17.55 18.06
C ARG A 290 21.86 16.84 17.92
N GLN A 291 21.03 16.88 18.97
CA GLN A 291 19.67 16.31 18.96
C GLN A 291 18.64 17.22 18.29
N LEU A 292 18.99 18.46 17.92
CA LEU A 292 18.07 19.37 17.23
C LEU A 292 17.70 18.78 15.86
N GLY A 293 16.46 18.30 15.76
CA GLY A 293 15.93 17.66 14.56
C GLY A 293 15.42 18.64 13.50
N SER A 294 14.91 18.06 12.41
CA SER A 294 14.32 18.81 11.29
C SER A 294 13.19 19.76 11.68
N ALA A 295 12.45 19.44 12.75
CA ALA A 295 11.37 20.28 13.26
C ALA A 295 11.90 21.62 13.81
N TRP A 296 13.01 21.60 14.56
CA TRP A 296 13.62 22.82 15.08
C TRP A 296 14.20 23.69 13.96
N LEU A 297 14.88 23.06 12.99
CA LEU A 297 15.39 23.75 11.80
C LEU A 297 14.25 24.43 11.01
N ALA A 298 13.10 23.77 10.85
CA ALA A 298 11.95 24.36 10.19
C ALA A 298 11.41 25.59 10.94
N SER A 299 11.32 25.53 12.27
CA SER A 299 10.92 26.68 13.10
C SER A 299 11.91 27.84 13.02
N LEU A 300 13.21 27.55 13.04
CA LEU A 300 14.26 28.57 12.89
C LEU A 300 14.20 29.24 11.51
N SER A 301 14.02 28.45 10.46
CA SER A 301 13.87 28.93 9.09
C SER A 301 12.66 29.87 8.96
N ALA A 302 11.52 29.49 9.53
CA ALA A 302 10.32 30.32 9.58
C ALA A 302 10.52 31.61 10.38
N ALA A 303 11.20 31.53 11.53
CA ALA A 303 11.52 32.70 12.36
C ALA A 303 12.45 33.68 11.62
N ALA A 304 13.47 33.18 10.93
CA ALA A 304 14.39 34.01 10.15
C ALA A 304 13.67 34.73 8.99
N LEU A 305 12.75 34.03 8.31
CA LEU A 305 11.96 34.59 7.22
C LEU A 305 11.02 35.72 7.68
N LEU A 306 10.50 35.62 8.91
CA LEU A 306 9.50 36.55 9.46
C LEU A 306 10.07 37.50 10.53
N HIS A 307 11.39 37.54 10.74
CA HIS A 307 11.99 38.29 11.85
C HIS A 307 11.65 39.79 11.87
N ASP A 308 11.35 40.36 10.69
CA ASP A 308 11.01 41.78 10.51
C ASP A 308 9.49 42.01 10.33
N ILE A 309 8.64 41.03 10.67
CA ILE A 309 7.17 41.15 10.49
C ILE A 309 6.57 42.35 11.25
N GLY A 310 7.19 42.75 12.36
CA GLY A 310 6.81 43.93 13.14
C GLY A 310 6.86 45.24 12.34
N LYS A 311 7.68 45.31 11.28
CA LYS A 311 7.79 46.51 10.44
C LYS A 311 6.53 46.79 9.61
N LEU A 312 5.63 45.82 9.46
CA LEU A 312 4.32 46.04 8.84
C LEU A 312 3.44 47.02 9.63
N GLY A 313 3.64 47.10 10.95
CA GLY A 313 2.90 48.02 11.83
C GLY A 313 3.47 49.43 11.90
N VAL A 314 4.61 49.69 11.25
CA VAL A 314 5.30 50.99 11.30
C VAL A 314 4.83 51.86 10.12
N PRO A 315 4.46 53.14 10.34
CA PRO A 315 4.09 54.07 9.27
C PRO A 315 5.20 54.27 8.22
N ASP A 316 4.83 54.31 6.93
CA ASP A 316 5.78 54.43 5.81
C ASP A 316 6.68 55.68 5.92
N GLN A 317 6.13 56.79 6.43
CA GLN A 317 6.85 58.06 6.66
C GLN A 317 8.03 57.92 7.64
N LEU A 318 7.98 56.94 8.55
CA LEU A 318 9.06 56.63 9.49
C LEU A 318 10.07 55.66 8.87
N LEU A 319 9.62 54.70 8.08
CA LEU A 319 10.47 53.71 7.40
C LEU A 319 11.28 54.32 6.24
N SER A 320 10.81 55.42 5.66
CA SER A 320 11.46 56.09 4.52
C SER A 320 12.56 57.09 4.91
N LYS A 321 12.62 57.54 6.16
CA LYS A 321 13.62 58.51 6.63
C LYS A 321 14.97 57.85 6.86
N CYS A 322 16.07 58.56 6.56
CA CYS A 322 17.39 58.10 6.95
C CYS A 322 17.57 58.22 8.48
N LEU A 323 18.40 57.36 9.08
CA LEU A 323 18.58 57.30 10.55
C LEU A 323 18.98 58.65 11.19
N GLY A 324 19.65 59.53 10.45
CA GLY A 324 20.03 60.87 10.88
C GLY A 324 18.92 61.94 10.79
N GLU A 325 17.75 61.60 10.24
CA GLU A 325 16.60 62.48 10.06
C GLU A 325 15.44 62.17 11.02
N LEU A 326 15.60 61.15 11.87
CA LEU A 326 14.62 60.73 12.85
C LEU A 326 14.81 61.51 14.16
N SER A 327 13.75 62.11 14.68
CA SER A 327 13.74 62.65 16.05
C SER A 327 13.77 61.52 17.09
N GLU A 328 14.16 61.81 18.33
CA GLU A 328 14.23 60.80 19.41
C GLU A 328 12.90 60.05 19.60
N GLY A 329 11.76 60.74 19.52
CA GLY A 329 10.44 60.12 19.64
C GLY A 329 10.05 59.23 18.46
N GLU A 330 10.58 59.52 17.26
CA GLU A 330 10.41 58.69 16.06
C GLU A 330 11.31 57.46 16.11
N LEU A 331 12.54 57.61 16.62
CA LEU A 331 13.49 56.51 16.84
C LEU A 331 12.95 55.51 17.88
N ASP A 332 12.34 56.03 18.94
CA ASP A 332 11.74 55.22 20.00
C ASP A 332 10.47 54.47 19.54
N ARG A 333 9.70 55.05 18.61
CA ARG A 333 8.63 54.32 17.90
C ARG A 333 9.19 53.25 16.96
N LEU A 334 10.28 53.54 16.27
CA LEU A 334 10.94 52.57 15.40
C LEU A 334 11.50 51.40 16.21
N ARG A 335 12.06 51.61 17.40
CA ARG A 335 12.61 50.55 18.26
C ARG A 335 11.58 49.62 18.90
N ARG A 336 10.29 49.98 18.86
CA ARG A 336 9.19 49.20 19.46
C ARG A 336 8.62 48.12 18.56
N HIS A 337 9.07 48.00 17.31
CA HIS A 337 8.66 46.85 16.49
C HIS A 337 9.34 45.57 17.01
N PRO A 338 8.58 44.47 17.16
CA PRO A 338 9.11 43.19 17.60
C PRO A 338 10.04 42.54 16.58
#